data_AF-A0A3N4A8I4-F1
#
_entry.id   AF-A0A3N4A8I4-F1
#
_cell.length_a   1.000
_cell.length_b   1.000
_cell.length_c   1.000
_cell.angle_alpha   90.00
_cell.angle_beta   90.00
_cell.angle_gamma   90.00
#
_symmetry.space_group_name_H-M   'P 1'
#
loop_
_entity.id
_entity.type
_entity.pdbx_description
1 polymer ?
#
loop_
_entity_poly.entity_id
_entity_poly.type
_entity_poly.pdbx_seq_one_letter_code
_entity_poly.pdbx_strand_id
1 'polypeptide(L)'
;MWAPILVESLAPYPDLSIVLATSWVRKLGFRRALNCLPVELSRKVIGATWHSSMGRNTDGINLWDQQSRYHQISAYLRRQNVFVSWLAIDDDAVGWPSSKYNNLVLTDPILGLSSSLTQAQLQERLKALNVVANTE
;
A
#
# COMPACT_ATOMS: atom_id res chain seq x y z
N MET A 1 15.45 0.76 -9.00
CA MET A 1 14.65 0.38 -7.80
C MET A 1 14.27 1.67 -7.09
N TRP A 2 12.98 1.91 -6.82
CA TRP A 2 12.50 3.21 -6.34
C TRP A 2 12.38 3.34 -4.82
N ALA A 3 12.84 2.34 -4.08
CA ALA A 3 12.74 2.30 -2.63
C ALA A 3 13.43 3.50 -1.93
N PRO A 4 14.63 3.98 -2.35
CA PRO A 4 15.23 5.18 -1.75
C PRO A 4 14.34 6.42 -1.85
N ILE A 5 13.64 6.60 -2.98
CA ILE A 5 12.70 7.72 -3.18
C ILE A 5 11.55 7.64 -2.18
N LEU A 6 11.03 6.44 -1.92
CA LEU A 6 9.97 6.24 -0.94
C LEU A 6 10.49 6.46 0.49
N VAL A 7 11.72 6.06 0.82
CA VAL A 7 12.35 6.33 2.11
C VAL A 7 12.43 7.83 2.36
N GLU A 8 12.96 8.58 1.40
CA GLU A 8 13.06 10.05 1.47
C GLU A 8 11.68 10.69 1.58
N SER A 9 10.70 10.17 0.84
CA SER A 9 9.34 10.73 0.85
C SER A 9 8.61 10.54 2.18
N LEU A 10 8.90 9.45 2.90
CA LEU A 10 8.29 9.15 4.20
C LEU A 10 9.10 9.69 5.39
N ALA A 11 10.32 10.17 5.18
CA ALA A 11 11.18 10.69 6.24
C ALA A 11 10.54 11.83 7.06
N PRO A 12 9.76 12.77 6.48
CA PRO A 12 9.06 13.81 7.24
C PRO A 12 7.89 13.30 8.10
N TYR A 13 7.48 12.05 7.94
CA TYR A 13 6.25 11.49 8.52
C TYR A 13 6.55 10.23 9.36
N PRO A 14 7.12 10.40 10.57
CA PRO A 14 7.57 9.29 11.40
C PRO A 14 6.43 8.33 11.79
N ASP A 15 5.23 8.87 12.00
CA ASP A 15 4.07 8.11 12.51
C ASP A 15 3.31 7.34 11.42
N LEU A 16 3.63 7.57 10.14
CA LEU A 16 3.02 6.80 9.05
C LEU A 16 3.48 5.34 9.07
N SER A 17 2.48 4.47 9.04
CA SER A 17 2.62 3.02 8.95
C SER A 17 2.37 2.53 7.53
N ILE A 18 3.00 1.41 7.16
CA ILE A 18 2.92 0.78 5.84
C ILE A 18 2.16 -0.54 5.95
N VAL A 19 1.24 -0.77 5.01
CA VAL A 19 0.60 -2.07 4.80
C VAL A 19 0.98 -2.59 3.42
N LEU A 20 1.47 -3.83 3.36
CA LEU A 20 1.87 -4.45 2.10
C LEU A 20 0.66 -4.95 1.32
N ALA A 21 0.35 -4.29 0.21
CA ALA A 21 -0.59 -4.76 -0.79
C ALA A 21 0.19 -5.28 -2.01
N THR A 22 0.85 -6.43 -1.88
CA THR A 22 1.69 -7.02 -2.94
C THR A 22 1.52 -8.53 -3.00
N SER A 23 1.65 -9.09 -4.20
CA SER A 23 1.63 -10.55 -4.41
C SER A 23 2.81 -11.27 -3.74
N TRP A 24 3.89 -10.56 -3.39
CA TRP A 24 5.05 -11.15 -2.74
C TRP A 24 4.74 -11.75 -1.37
N VAL A 25 3.82 -11.17 -0.60
CA VAL A 25 3.46 -11.71 0.72
C VAL A 25 2.84 -13.11 0.55
N ARG A 26 2.00 -13.29 -0.47
CA ARG A 26 1.42 -14.60 -0.80
C ARG A 26 2.45 -15.56 -1.39
N LYS A 27 3.28 -15.10 -2.34
CA LYS A 27 4.23 -15.94 -3.09
C LYS A 27 5.45 -16.35 -2.27
N LEU A 28 5.95 -15.46 -1.42
CA LEU A 28 7.22 -15.62 -0.69
C LEU A 28 7.01 -15.80 0.83
N GLY A 29 5.87 -15.35 1.35
CA GLY A 29 5.60 -15.21 2.77
C GLY A 29 5.92 -13.80 3.29
N PHE A 30 5.19 -13.36 4.32
CA PHE A 30 5.30 -12.01 4.89
C PHE A 30 6.73 -11.63 5.28
N ARG A 31 7.44 -12.50 6.00
CA ARG A 31 8.82 -12.23 6.45
C ARG A 31 9.79 -12.05 5.28
N ARG A 32 9.66 -12.84 4.21
CA ARG A 32 10.53 -12.72 3.03
C ARG A 32 10.25 -11.45 2.27
N ALA A 33 8.98 -11.11 2.06
CA ALA A 33 8.58 -9.85 1.43
C ALA A 33 9.11 -8.63 2.20
N LEU A 34 9.03 -8.68 3.55
CA LEU A 34 9.56 -7.64 4.41
C LEU A 34 11.08 -7.47 4.29
N ASN A 35 11.82 -8.58 4.22
CA ASN A 35 13.29 -8.58 4.09
C ASN A 35 13.77 -8.07 2.72
N CYS A 36 12.89 -7.95 1.73
CA CYS A 36 13.24 -7.34 0.43
C CYS A 36 13.20 -5.80 0.47
N LEU A 37 12.73 -5.19 1.57
CA LEU A 37 12.65 -3.73 1.72
C LEU A 37 13.89 -3.19 2.45
N PRO A 38 14.31 -1.94 2.15
CA PRO A 38 15.21 -1.19 3.02
C PRO A 38 14.70 -1.16 4.47
N VAL A 39 15.64 -1.10 5.43
CA VAL A 39 15.34 -1.21 6.86
C VAL A 39 14.42 -0.09 7.35
N GLU A 40 14.52 1.08 6.74
CA GLU A 40 13.72 2.26 7.02
C GLU A 40 12.24 2.05 6.69
N LEU A 41 11.96 1.36 5.58
CA LEU A 41 10.59 1.01 5.19
C LEU A 41 10.09 -0.20 5.97
N SER A 42 10.91 -1.23 6.14
CA SER A 42 10.49 -2.47 6.80
C SER A 42 10.06 -2.24 8.25
N ARG A 43 10.73 -1.33 8.97
CA ARG A 43 10.35 -0.92 10.34
C ARG A 43 8.99 -0.24 10.42
N LYS A 44 8.52 0.38 9.34
CA LYS A 44 7.19 1.01 9.26
C LYS A 44 6.09 0.03 8.85
N VAL A 45 6.41 -1.20 8.43
CA VAL A 45 5.40 -2.18 8.00
C VAL A 45 4.68 -2.79 9.19
N ILE A 46 3.36 -2.60 9.24
CA ILE A 46 2.50 -3.14 10.32
C ILE A 46 1.70 -4.38 9.90
N GLY A 47 1.67 -4.70 8.60
CA GLY A 47 0.91 -5.85 8.10
C GLY A 47 0.83 -5.93 6.59
N ALA A 48 -0.08 -6.78 6.10
CA ALA A 48 -0.34 -6.98 4.68
C ALA A 48 -1.84 -7.15 4.42
N THR A 49 -2.30 -6.83 3.21
CA THR A 49 -3.70 -7.02 2.83
C THR A 49 -4.08 -8.51 2.75
N TRP A 50 -3.11 -9.36 2.42
CA TRP A 50 -3.22 -10.82 2.42
C TRP A 50 -2.84 -11.44 3.78
N HIS A 51 -3.57 -12.49 4.17
CA HIS A 51 -3.21 -13.38 5.29
C HIS A 51 -3.34 -14.84 4.85
N SER A 52 -2.46 -15.73 5.33
CA SER A 52 -2.40 -17.13 4.88
C SER A 52 -3.67 -17.94 5.16
N SER A 53 -4.46 -17.55 6.17
CA SER A 53 -5.77 -18.14 6.42
C SER A 53 -6.78 -17.90 5.30
N MET A 54 -6.61 -16.87 4.46
CA MET A 54 -7.49 -16.57 3.33
C MET A 54 -7.30 -17.50 2.13
N GLY A 55 -6.16 -18.20 2.06
CA GLY A 55 -5.85 -19.13 0.97
C GLY A 55 -6.38 -20.55 1.20
N ARG A 56 -7.19 -20.78 2.24
CA ARG A 56 -7.63 -22.11 2.68
C ARG A 56 -8.92 -22.62 2.00
N ASN A 57 -9.34 -22.00 0.89
CA ASN A 57 -10.52 -22.46 0.17
C ASN A 57 -10.27 -23.86 -0.40
N THR A 58 -11.24 -24.75 -0.22
CA THR A 58 -11.18 -26.20 -0.51
C THR A 58 -10.93 -26.52 -1.99
N ASP A 59 -11.15 -25.57 -2.87
CA ASP A 59 -11.23 -25.78 -4.31
C ASP A 59 -9.93 -25.38 -5.04
N GLY A 60 -8.87 -25.02 -4.29
CA GLY A 60 -7.56 -24.64 -4.84
C GLY A 60 -7.50 -23.26 -5.53
N ILE A 61 -8.63 -22.59 -5.70
CA ILE A 61 -8.72 -21.24 -6.29
C ILE A 61 -8.41 -20.18 -5.24
N ASN A 62 -7.37 -19.38 -5.50
CA ASN A 62 -7.05 -18.22 -4.68
C ASN A 62 -7.77 -16.97 -5.21
N LEU A 63 -8.95 -16.68 -4.65
CA LEU A 63 -9.76 -15.52 -5.04
C LEU A 63 -9.05 -14.17 -4.82
N TRP A 64 -8.03 -14.11 -3.96
CA TRP A 64 -7.29 -12.88 -3.70
C TRP A 64 -6.55 -12.39 -4.95
N ASP A 65 -5.99 -13.30 -5.75
CA ASP A 65 -5.29 -12.94 -7.00
C ASP A 65 -6.24 -12.44 -8.09
N GLN A 66 -7.53 -12.78 -7.99
CA GLN A 66 -8.56 -12.34 -8.94
C GLN A 66 -9.18 -10.99 -8.54
N GLN A 67 -8.90 -10.51 -7.33
CA GLN A 67 -9.37 -9.22 -6.85
C GLN A 67 -8.45 -8.10 -7.37
N SER A 68 -9.06 -7.00 -7.81
CA SER A 68 -8.29 -5.79 -8.07
C SER A 68 -7.62 -5.27 -6.79
N ARG A 69 -6.58 -4.43 -6.93
CA ARG A 69 -5.86 -3.89 -5.78
C ARG A 69 -6.79 -3.15 -4.82
N TYR A 70 -7.71 -2.36 -5.35
CA TYR A 70 -8.71 -1.66 -4.55
C TYR A 70 -9.55 -2.62 -3.70
N HIS A 71 -10.02 -3.74 -4.26
CA HIS A 71 -10.81 -4.73 -3.51
C HIS A 71 -10.03 -5.37 -2.38
N GLN A 72 -8.74 -5.67 -2.59
CA GLN A 72 -7.87 -6.20 -1.55
C GLN A 72 -7.66 -5.20 -0.39
N ILE A 73 -7.40 -3.93 -0.73
CA ILE A 73 -7.27 -2.84 0.25
C ILE A 73 -8.59 -2.64 1.00
N SER A 74 -9.71 -2.56 0.28
CA SER A 74 -11.04 -2.38 0.84
C SER A 74 -11.41 -3.51 1.81
N ALA A 75 -11.10 -4.76 1.47
CA ALA A 75 -11.28 -5.91 2.36
C ALA A 75 -10.38 -5.85 3.60
N TYR A 76 -9.16 -5.32 3.48
CA TYR A 76 -8.28 -5.08 4.63
C TYR A 76 -8.83 -4.00 5.56
N LEU A 77 -9.29 -2.87 5.00
CA LEU A 77 -9.85 -1.76 5.77
C LEU A 77 -11.11 -2.14 6.53
N ARG A 78 -12.01 -2.95 5.91
CA ARG A 78 -13.23 -3.46 6.58
C ARG A 78 -12.96 -4.31 7.83
N ARG A 79 -11.75 -4.86 7.96
CA ARG A 79 -11.33 -5.67 9.11
C ARG A 79 -10.67 -4.83 10.21
N GLN A 80 -10.44 -3.54 9.98
CA GLN A 80 -9.92 -2.65 11.00
C GLN A 80 -11.05 -2.19 11.91
N ASN A 81 -10.78 -2.12 13.21
CA ASN A 81 -11.77 -1.71 14.21
C ASN A 81 -11.90 -0.18 14.33
N VAL A 82 -11.08 0.58 13.60
CA VAL A 82 -11.07 2.04 13.60
C VAL A 82 -11.06 2.57 12.17
N PHE A 83 -11.64 3.75 12.00
CA PHE A 83 -11.47 4.49 10.75
C PHE A 83 -10.00 4.88 10.62
N VAL A 84 -9.42 4.64 9.45
CA VAL A 84 -8.03 5.01 9.16
C VAL A 84 -8.00 5.84 7.89
N SER A 85 -7.32 6.99 7.96
CA SER A 85 -6.93 7.71 6.77
C SER A 85 -5.82 6.94 6.06
N TRP A 86 -5.88 6.84 4.73
CA TRP A 86 -4.97 5.96 3.97
C TRP A 86 -4.68 6.49 2.56
N LEU A 87 -3.55 6.04 2.02
CA LEU A 87 -3.07 6.32 0.67
C LEU A 87 -2.42 5.06 0.10
N ALA A 88 -2.69 4.75 -1.17
CA ALA A 88 -2.01 3.69 -1.91
C ALA A 88 -1.04 4.28 -2.94
N ILE A 89 0.05 3.57 -3.17
CA ILE A 89 0.98 3.79 -4.27
C ILE A 89 0.91 2.50 -5.11
N ASP A 90 0.36 2.59 -6.31
CA ASP A 90 0.16 1.44 -7.17
C ASP A 90 0.13 1.89 -8.65
N ASP A 91 0.52 1.02 -9.57
CA ASP A 91 0.48 1.26 -11.01
C ASP A 91 -0.84 0.82 -11.66
N ASP A 92 -1.73 0.20 -10.87
CA ASP A 92 -3.03 -0.29 -11.33
C ASP A 92 -4.21 0.47 -10.69
N ALA A 93 -4.97 1.16 -11.56
CA ALA A 93 -6.21 1.85 -11.21
C ALA A 93 -7.47 0.99 -11.41
N VAL A 94 -7.36 -0.27 -11.83
CA VAL A 94 -8.52 -1.14 -12.10
C VAL A 94 -9.33 -1.38 -10.82
N GLY A 95 -10.66 -1.23 -10.96
CA GLY A 95 -11.63 -1.46 -9.88
C GLY A 95 -11.66 -0.38 -8.80
N TRP A 96 -10.91 0.71 -8.96
CA TRP A 96 -11.03 1.87 -8.08
C TRP A 96 -12.30 2.67 -8.42
N PRO A 97 -13.17 2.97 -7.45
CA PRO A 97 -14.26 3.91 -7.67
C PRO A 97 -13.74 5.35 -7.74
N SER A 98 -14.40 6.21 -8.53
CA SER A 98 -14.02 7.62 -8.70
C SER A 98 -13.90 8.37 -7.36
N SER A 99 -14.75 8.03 -6.38
CA SER A 99 -14.72 8.60 -5.02
C SER A 99 -13.46 8.25 -4.22
N LYS A 100 -12.64 7.30 -4.69
CA LYS A 100 -11.40 6.86 -4.03
C LYS A 100 -10.13 7.17 -4.82
N TYR A 101 -10.22 7.89 -5.94
CA TYR A 101 -9.02 8.29 -6.70
C TYR A 101 -8.09 9.21 -5.90
N ASN A 102 -8.62 9.99 -4.95
CA ASN A 102 -7.80 10.78 -4.03
C ASN A 102 -6.97 9.94 -3.05
N ASN A 103 -7.28 8.64 -2.90
CA ASN A 103 -6.50 7.69 -2.11
C ASN A 103 -5.48 6.92 -2.97
N LEU A 104 -5.33 7.20 -4.27
CA LEU A 104 -4.37 6.54 -5.15
C LEU A 104 -3.35 7.55 -5.68
N VAL A 105 -2.08 7.30 -5.41
CA VAL A 105 -0.97 7.82 -6.20
C VAL A 105 -0.70 6.82 -7.31
N LEU A 106 -1.27 7.08 -8.49
CA LEU A 106 -1.11 6.21 -9.65
C LEU A 106 0.30 6.40 -10.24
N THR A 107 1.09 5.34 -10.21
CA THR A 107 2.43 5.34 -10.80
C THR A 107 2.39 4.85 -12.24
N ASP A 108 3.31 5.33 -13.07
CA ASP A 108 3.58 4.68 -14.36
C ASP A 108 4.23 3.30 -14.10
N PRO A 109 3.85 2.23 -14.82
CA PRO A 109 4.36 0.87 -14.56
C PRO A 109 5.86 0.71 -14.88
N ILE A 110 6.44 1.57 -15.72
CA ILE A 110 7.85 1.53 -16.11
C ILE A 110 8.67 2.49 -15.26
N LEU A 111 8.19 3.71 -15.03
CA LEU A 111 8.91 4.74 -14.29
C LEU A 111 8.69 4.60 -12.77
N GLY A 112 7.55 4.10 -12.33
CA GLY A 112 7.19 4.00 -10.92
C GLY A 112 7.28 5.36 -10.23
N LEU A 113 8.00 5.40 -9.11
CA LEU A 113 8.27 6.64 -8.37
C LEU A 113 9.43 7.47 -8.94
N SER A 114 10.09 7.08 -10.04
CA SER A 114 11.13 7.95 -10.64
C SER A 114 10.56 9.18 -11.33
N SER A 115 9.26 9.18 -11.66
CA SER A 115 8.55 10.33 -12.21
C SER A 115 8.47 11.48 -11.19
N SER A 116 8.99 12.64 -11.54
CA SER A 116 8.93 13.85 -10.70
C SER A 116 7.50 14.31 -10.44
N LEU A 117 6.60 14.16 -11.42
CA LEU A 117 5.18 14.46 -11.25
C LEU A 117 4.55 13.54 -10.20
N THR A 118 4.84 12.24 -10.25
CA THR A 118 4.34 11.26 -9.30
C THR A 118 4.90 11.50 -7.89
N GLN A 119 6.18 11.90 -7.77
CA GLN A 119 6.76 12.31 -6.50
C GLN A 119 6.07 13.55 -5.94
N ALA A 120 5.81 14.58 -6.76
CA ALA A 120 5.10 15.79 -6.33
C ALA A 120 3.69 15.45 -5.82
N GLN A 121 2.95 14.60 -6.55
CA GLN A 121 1.63 14.13 -6.12
C GLN A 121 1.72 13.33 -4.80
N LEU A 122 2.71 12.44 -4.67
CA LEU A 122 2.92 11.69 -3.44
C LEU A 122 3.17 12.63 -2.25
N GLN A 123 4.03 13.64 -2.40
CA GLN A 123 4.33 14.60 -1.35
C GLN A 123 3.09 15.40 -0.91
N GLU A 124 2.30 15.86 -1.86
CA GLU A 124 1.04 16.58 -1.58
C GLU A 124 0.08 15.69 -0.77
N ARG A 125 -0.10 14.43 -1.20
CA ARG A 125 -1.04 13.49 -0.57
C ARG A 125 -0.57 13.04 0.80
N LEU A 126 0.73 12.82 0.99
CA LEU A 126 1.30 12.50 2.31
C LEU A 126 1.12 13.66 3.29
N LYS A 127 1.33 14.91 2.84
CA LYS A 127 1.10 16.09 3.66
C LYS A 127 -0.36 16.17 4.11
N ALA A 128 -1.31 15.99 3.18
CA ALA A 128 -2.74 15.97 3.51
C ALA A 128 -3.10 14.83 4.49
N LEU A 129 -2.55 13.64 4.26
CA LEU A 129 -2.76 12.48 5.13
C LEU A 129 -2.26 12.73 6.56
N ASN A 130 -1.09 13.35 6.70
CA ASN A 130 -0.49 13.64 8.00
C ASN A 130 -1.21 14.77 8.75
N VAL A 131 -1.77 15.76 8.04
CA VAL A 131 -2.60 16.79 8.70
C VAL A 131 -3.81 16.14 9.37
N VAL A 132 -4.52 15.26 8.65
CA VAL A 132 -5.70 14.58 9.21
C VAL A 132 -5.33 13.76 10.45
N ALA A 133 -4.20 13.03 10.42
CA ALA A 133 -3.74 12.23 11.56
C ALA A 133 -3.41 13.04 12.82
N ASN A 134 -3.09 14.35 12.69
CA ASN A 134 -2.75 15.22 13.83
C ASN A 134 -3.93 16.06 14.34
N THR A 135 -5.11 15.93 13.73
CA THR A 135 -6.30 16.73 14.11
C THR A 135 -7.37 15.92 14.85
N GLU A 136 -7.14 14.62 15.09
CA GLU A 136 -8.00 13.70 15.85
C GLU A 136 -7.40 13.40 17.23
#